data_AF-A0A0P9HQ12-F1
#
_entry.id   AF-A0A0P9HQ12-F1
#
_cell.length_a   1.000
_cell.length_b   1.000
_cell.length_c   1.000
_cell.angle_alpha   90.00
_cell.angle_beta   90.00
_cell.angle_gamma   90.00
#
_symmetry.space_group_name_H-M   'P 1'
#
loop_
_entity.id
_entity.type
_entity.pdbx_description
1 polymer ?
#
loop_
_entity_poly.entity_id
_entity_poly.type
_entity_poly.pdbx_seq_one_letter_code
_entity_poly.pdbx_strand_id
1 'polypeptide(L)' 'GSGKSTSLAALIDYRNRNASGHIITIEDPVEFIHRHKKSIVNQREVGVDTRSFHAALKNTLRQAPDVILIGEIR' A
#
# COMPACT_ATOMS: atom_id res chain seq x y z
N GLY A 1 19.25 1.51 3.16
CA GLY A 1 18.95 2.89 3.62
C GLY A 1 19.25 3.93 2.56
N SER A 2 18.59 3.86 1.40
CA SER A 2 18.70 4.87 0.33
C SER A 2 17.51 5.85 0.31
N GLY A 3 16.64 5.82 1.32
CA GLY A 3 15.48 6.72 1.43
C GLY A 3 14.25 6.33 0.60
N LYS A 4 14.31 5.23 -0.17
CA LYS A 4 13.21 4.76 -1.05
C LYS A 4 11.87 4.65 -0.32
N SER A 5 11.82 3.92 0.80
CA SER A 5 10.58 3.71 1.55
C SER A 5 10.00 5.03 2.06
N THR A 6 10.85 5.94 2.54
CA THR A 6 10.45 7.29 2.97
C THR A 6 9.88 8.11 1.81
N SER A 7 10.50 8.06 0.62
CA SER A 7 10.00 8.74 -0.57
C SER A 7 8.66 8.18 -1.04
N LEU A 8 8.49 6.86 -1.04
CA LEU A 8 7.22 6.21 -1.41
C LEU A 8 6.11 6.55 -0.40
N ALA A 9 6.42 6.52 0.90
CA ALA A 9 5.48 6.93 1.93
C ALA A 9 5.02 8.38 1.74
N ALA A 10 5.94 9.30 1.39
CA ALA A 10 5.60 10.69 1.09
C ALA A 10 4.69 10.83 -0.15
N LEU A 11 4.93 10.03 -1.19
CA LEU A 11 4.10 10.01 -2.40
C LEU A 11 2.69 9.46 -2.14
N ILE A 12 2.56 8.38 -1.35
CA ILE A 12 1.26 7.84 -0.96
C ILE A 12 0.49 8.84 -0.09
N ASP A 13 1.16 9.47 0.87
CA ASP A 13 0.55 10.48 1.73
C ASP A 13 0.11 11.72 0.92
N TYR A 14 0.90 12.12 -0.08
CA TYR A 14 0.49 13.14 -1.04
C TYR A 14 -0.75 12.70 -1.84
N ARG A 15 -0.78 11.50 -2.42
CA ARG A 15 -1.94 10.98 -3.15
C ARG A 15 -3.20 10.94 -2.29
N ASN A 16 -3.08 10.53 -1.03
CA ASN A 16 -4.17 10.42 -0.06
C ASN A 16 -4.72 11.78 0.39
N ARG A 17 -3.90 12.85 0.40
CA ARG A 17 -4.35 14.22 0.69
C ARG A 17 -5.00 14.92 -0.50
N ASN A 18 -4.59 14.59 -1.72
CA ASN A 18 -4.93 15.40 -2.89
C ASN A 18 -6.09 14.85 -3.72
N ALA A 19 -6.34 13.54 -3.71
CA ALA A 19 -7.46 12.96 -4.44
C ALA A 19 -8.18 11.88 -3.60
N SER A 20 -9.48 11.70 -3.87
CA SER A 20 -10.24 10.57 -3.34
C SER A 20 -9.90 9.28 -4.10
N GLY A 21 -10.30 8.15 -3.54
CA GLY A 21 -10.07 6.85 -4.13
C GLY A 21 -9.70 5.79 -3.10
N HIS A 22 -9.30 4.64 -3.62
CA HIS A 22 -8.91 3.45 -2.87
C HIS A 22 -7.43 3.14 -3.12
N ILE A 23 -6.64 3.26 -2.06
CA ILE A 23 -5.22 2.91 -2.04
C ILE A 23 -5.08 1.58 -1.31
N ILE A 24 -4.35 0.65 -1.90
CA ILE A 24 -3.95 -0.59 -1.24
C ILE A 24 -2.43 -0.68 -1.20
N THR A 25 -1.86 -0.94 -0.03
CA THR A 25 -0.44 -1.28 0.11
C THR A 25 -0.28 -2.76 0.44
N ILE A 26 0.75 -3.40 -0.11
CA ILE A 26 1.15 -4.78 0.17
C ILE A 26 2.64 -4.76 0.50
N GLU A 27 3.01 -5.10 1.73
CA GLU A 27 4.35 -4.91 2.29
C GLU A 27 4.79 -6.09 3.17
N ASP A 28 6.09 -6.19 3.48
CA ASP A 28 6.69 -7.25 4.30
C ASP A 28 7.95 -6.74 5.03
N PRO A 29 7.84 -6.25 6.28
CA PRO A 29 6.61 -5.83 6.98
C PRO A 29 6.15 -4.42 6.55
N VAL A 30 5.02 -3.95 7.08
CA VAL A 30 4.59 -2.55 6.88
C VAL A 30 5.53 -1.59 7.62
N GLU A 31 6.14 -0.65 6.88
CA GLU A 31 7.11 0.30 7.46
C GLU A 31 6.44 1.59 7.99
N PHE A 32 5.38 2.06 7.33
CA PHE A 32 4.71 3.32 7.64
C PHE A 32 3.20 3.14 7.69
N ILE A 33 2.53 3.74 8.66
CA ILE A 33 1.06 3.71 8.76
C ILE A 33 0.44 4.93 8.07
N HIS A 34 -0.39 4.68 7.07
CA HIS A 34 -1.14 5.67 6.32
C HIS A 34 -2.60 5.70 6.77
N ARG A 35 -2.94 6.68 7.62
CA ARG A 35 -4.34 6.90 8.02
C ARG A 35 -5.20 7.35 6.84
N HIS A 36 -6.47 6.97 6.84
CA HIS A 36 -7.46 7.48 5.88
C HIS A 36 -7.52 9.01 5.88
N LYS A 37 -7.60 9.62 4.70
CA LYS A 37 -7.81 11.08 4.50
C LYS A 37 -8.87 11.29 3.42
N LYS A 38 -8.50 11.80 2.23
CA LYS A 38 -9.43 11.83 1.09
C LYS A 38 -9.59 10.45 0.45
N SER A 39 -8.55 9.62 0.53
CA SER A 39 -8.60 8.23 0.08
C SER A 39 -8.82 7.27 1.25
N ILE A 40 -9.48 6.15 0.97
CA ILE A 40 -9.47 4.96 1.82
C ILE A 40 -8.17 4.22 1.56
N VAL A 41 -7.49 3.79 2.61
CA VAL A 41 -6.15 3.19 2.55
C VAL A 41 -6.16 1.87 3.29
N ASN A 42 -5.99 0.75 2.59
CA ASN A 42 -5.87 -0.55 3.23
C ASN A 42 -4.43 -1.03 3.10
N GLN A 43 -3.80 -1.34 4.23
CA GLN A 43 -2.43 -1.84 4.27
C GLN A 43 -2.47 -3.32 4.59
N ARG A 44 -1.70 -4.11 3.86
CA ARG A 44 -1.61 -5.56 4.04
C ARG A 44 -0.17 -5.98 4.24
N GLU A 45 0.07 -6.70 5.31
CA GLU A 45 1.35 -7.32 5.60
C GLU A 45 1.36 -8.78 5.15
N VAL A 46 2.40 -9.15 4.38
CA VAL A 46 2.63 -10.55 3.98
C VAL A 46 3.02 -11.36 5.21
N GLY A 47 2.45 -12.55 5.35
CA GLY A 47 2.61 -13.41 6.53
C GLY A 47 1.59 -13.15 7.62
N VAL A 48 0.94 -11.98 7.65
CA VAL A 48 -0.10 -11.63 8.62
C VAL A 48 -1.48 -11.59 7.96
N ASP A 49 -1.67 -10.70 6.98
CA ASP A 49 -2.98 -10.50 6.31
C ASP A 49 -3.15 -11.37 5.06
N THR A 50 -2.03 -11.79 4.48
CA THR A 50 -1.99 -12.55 3.22
C THR A 50 -0.79 -13.49 3.20
N ARG A 51 -0.91 -14.62 2.51
CA ARG A 51 0.14 -15.67 2.49
C ARG A 51 1.33 -15.33 1.59
N SER A 52 1.15 -14.45 0.60
CA SER A 52 2.20 -14.05 -0.34
C SER A 52 1.82 -12.78 -1.09
N PHE A 53 2.81 -12.10 -1.68
CA PHE A 53 2.59 -10.97 -2.59
C PHE A 53 1.68 -11.32 -3.77
N HIS A 54 1.87 -12.50 -4.39
CA HIS A 54 1.03 -12.92 -5.52
C HIS A 54 -0.44 -13.08 -5.11
N ALA A 55 -0.71 -13.77 -4.00
CA ALA A 55 -2.08 -13.92 -3.50
C ALA A 55 -2.70 -12.57 -3.14
N ALA A 56 -1.91 -11.69 -2.51
CA ALA A 56 -2.33 -10.34 -2.17
C ALA A 56 -2.71 -9.54 -3.43
N LEU A 57 -1.83 -9.50 -4.43
CA LEU A 57 -2.02 -8.75 -5.67
C LEU A 57 -3.25 -9.24 -6.45
N LYS A 58 -3.39 -10.56 -6.60
CA LYS A 58 -4.54 -11.17 -7.29
C LYS A 58 -5.87 -10.80 -6.62
N ASN A 59 -5.90 -10.73 -5.29
CA ASN A 59 -7.09 -10.32 -4.55
C ASN A 59 -7.32 -8.81 -4.63
N THR A 60 -6.25 -8.02 -4.54
CA THR A 60 -6.27 -6.55 -4.65
C THR A 60 -6.86 -6.09 -5.99
N LEU A 61 -6.51 -6.71 -7.11
CA LEU A 61 -7.06 -6.36 -8.43
C LEU A 61 -8.60 -6.49 -8.51
N ARG A 62 -9.22 -7.32 -7.67
CA ARG A 62 -10.68 -7.47 -7.62
C ARG A 62 -11.36 -6.43 -6.74
N GLN A 63 -10.59 -5.63 -5.99
CA GLN A 63 -11.13 -4.58 -5.13
C GLN A 63 -11.28 -3.23 -5.85
N ALA A 64 -10.97 -3.18 -7.14
CA ALA A 64 -10.96 -1.95 -7.94
C ALA A 64 -10.16 -0.79 -7.30
N PRO A 65 -8.89 -1.01 -6.88
CA PRO A 65 -8.07 0.04 -6.30
C PRO A 65 -7.65 1.07 -7.37
N ASP A 66 -7.61 2.34 -6.98
CA ASP A 66 -7.05 3.42 -7.80
C ASP A 66 -5.52 3.43 -7.79
N VAL A 67 -4.93 3.02 -6.67
CA VAL A 67 -3.47 2.95 -6.49
C VAL A 67 -3.11 1.69 -5.71
N ILE A 68 -2.10 0.97 -6.21
CA ILE A 68 -1.49 -0.16 -5.51
C ILE A 68 -0.03 0.20 -5.25
N LEU A 69 0.39 0.17 -3.98
CA LEU A 69 1.80 0.14 -3.59
C LEU A 69 2.20 -1.30 -3.33
N ILE A 70 3.25 -1.76 -3.99
CA ILE A 70 3.91 -3.02 -3.67
C ILE A 70 5.27 -2.65 -3.07
N GLY A 71 5.51 -3.09 -1.83
CA GLY A 71 6.79 -2.93 -1.15
C GLY A 71 7.92 -3.72 -1.83
N GLU A 72 9.04 -3.90 -1.14
CA GLU A 72 10.11 -4.75 -1.69
C GLU A 72 9.63 -6.18 -1.88
N ILE A 73 9.64 -6.64 -3.13
CA ILE A 73 9.54 -8.07 -3.45
C ILE A 73 10.93 -8.64 -3.19
N ARG A 74 11.04 -9.46 -2.14
CA ARG A 74 12.25 -10.22 -1.83
C ARG A 74 12.25 -11.55 -2.58
#